data_AF-A0A558NH77-F1
#
_entry.id   AF-A0A558NH77-F1
#
_cell.length_a   1.000
_cell.length_b   1.000
_cell.length_c   1.000
_cell.angle_alpha   90.00
_cell.angle_beta   90.00
_cell.angle_gamma   90.00
#
_symmetry.space_group_name_H-M   'P 1'
#
loop_
_entity.id
_entity.type
_entity.pdbx_description
1 polymer ?
#
loop_
_entity_poly.entity_id
_entity_poly.type
_entity_poly.pdbx_seq_one_letter_code
_entity_poly.pdbx_strand_id
1 'polypeptide(L)'
;MRPFMAGRYDSSAEHQATPGNPRMLLAALLLLVGVPLLVYLFLAPAQNEQAADVETYSTVSAEQRALRLDDGSELRLQENSSVAVRYSAEQRRVQLLRGEVLFIIAPDNARPFWAQAGTLRLRADASAFALQMGEGVVALEVLEGSVRAQSGGGVQTLNAGERVELALSR
;
A
#
# COMPACT_ATOMS: atom_id res chain seq x y z
N MET A 1 -8.74 -76.58 -50.79
CA MET A 1 -9.59 -76.00 -51.83
C MET A 1 -10.53 -74.99 -51.17
N ARG A 2 -10.32 -73.69 -51.43
CA ARG A 2 -11.21 -72.53 -51.17
C ARG A 2 -11.53 -72.11 -49.70
N PRO A 3 -11.77 -70.79 -49.46
CA PRO A 3 -10.99 -70.01 -48.50
C PRO A 3 -11.83 -69.18 -47.48
N PHE A 4 -11.09 -68.50 -46.58
CA PHE A 4 -11.33 -67.16 -46.01
C PHE A 4 -12.69 -66.81 -45.38
N MET A 5 -12.68 -66.52 -44.07
CA MET A 5 -13.35 -65.33 -43.53
C MET A 5 -12.66 -64.85 -42.26
N ALA A 6 -12.04 -63.68 -42.39
CA ALA A 6 -11.67 -62.81 -41.29
C ALA A 6 -12.94 -62.22 -40.64
N GLY A 7 -12.92 -62.12 -39.31
CA GLY A 7 -13.87 -61.37 -38.50
C GLY A 7 -13.40 -61.50 -37.06
N ARG A 8 -13.24 -60.46 -36.25
CA ARG A 8 -13.76 -59.10 -36.30
C ARG A 8 -12.89 -58.29 -35.35
N TYR A 9 -12.46 -57.10 -35.76
CA TYR A 9 -12.02 -56.05 -34.84
C TYR A 9 -13.24 -55.52 -34.08
N ASP A 10 -13.10 -55.27 -32.77
CA ASP A 10 -13.83 -54.23 -32.03
C ASP A 10 -12.99 -53.99 -30.75
N SER A 11 -12.16 -52.95 -30.67
CA SER A 11 -12.48 -51.54 -30.40
C SER A 11 -13.33 -51.35 -29.13
N SER A 12 -12.99 -50.30 -28.37
CA SER A 12 -13.72 -49.76 -27.20
C SER A 12 -13.09 -50.04 -25.82
N ALA A 13 -11.91 -49.48 -25.59
CA ALA A 13 -11.62 -48.86 -24.30
C ALA A 13 -11.21 -47.39 -24.55
N GLU A 14 -12.08 -46.64 -25.21
CA GLU A 14 -12.02 -45.18 -25.18
C GLU A 14 -12.26 -44.74 -23.74
N HIS A 15 -11.23 -44.15 -23.15
CA HIS A 15 -11.34 -43.35 -21.94
C HIS A 15 -12.38 -42.25 -22.20
N GLN A 16 -13.57 -42.41 -21.62
CA GLN A 16 -14.58 -41.38 -21.61
C GLN A 16 -14.06 -40.20 -20.77
N ALA A 17 -13.63 -39.15 -21.46
CA ALA A 17 -13.47 -37.84 -20.85
C ALA A 17 -14.87 -37.29 -20.55
N THR A 18 -15.19 -37.16 -19.27
CA THR A 18 -16.45 -36.59 -18.79
C THR A 18 -16.58 -35.14 -19.31
N PRO A 19 -17.69 -34.76 -19.98
CA PRO A 19 -17.86 -33.40 -20.46
C PRO A 19 -18.10 -32.46 -19.27
N GLY A 20 -17.12 -31.58 -19.00
CA GLY A 20 -17.19 -30.58 -17.94
C GLY A 20 -18.15 -29.44 -18.28
N ASN A 21 -19.10 -29.17 -17.39
CA ASN A 21 -20.14 -28.16 -17.57
C ASN A 21 -19.56 -26.75 -17.79
N PRO A 22 -19.96 -26.01 -18.85
CA PRO A 22 -19.40 -24.69 -19.18
C PRO A 22 -19.70 -23.61 -18.12
N ARG A 23 -20.71 -23.85 -17.27
CA ARG A 23 -21.06 -22.97 -16.14
C ARG A 23 -20.00 -22.99 -15.03
N MET A 24 -19.28 -24.10 -14.86
CA MET A 24 -18.20 -24.19 -13.86
C MET A 24 -16.93 -23.48 -14.33
N LEU A 25 -16.68 -23.44 -15.64
CA LEU A 25 -15.56 -22.68 -16.23
C LEU A 25 -15.75 -21.16 -16.08
N LEU A 26 -16.98 -20.66 -16.29
CA LEU A 26 -17.33 -19.25 -16.08
C LEU A 26 -17.22 -18.81 -14.62
N ALA A 27 -17.67 -19.67 -13.68
CA ALA A 27 -17.56 -19.38 -12.24
C ALA A 27 -16.10 -19.37 -11.77
N ALA A 28 -15.25 -20.27 -12.28
CA ALA A 28 -13.83 -20.29 -11.96
C ALA A 28 -13.08 -19.06 -12.51
N LEU A 29 -13.46 -18.57 -13.70
CA LEU A 29 -12.86 -17.38 -14.31
C LEU A 29 -13.22 -16.09 -13.56
N LEU A 30 -14.47 -15.98 -13.10
CA LEU A 30 -14.95 -14.86 -12.27
C LEU A 30 -14.20 -14.76 -10.93
N LEU A 31 -13.81 -15.89 -10.34
CA LEU A 31 -13.07 -15.94 -9.08
C LEU A 31 -11.59 -15.58 -9.26
N LEU A 32 -10.98 -16.00 -10.38
CA LEU A 32 -9.56 -15.77 -10.68
C LEU A 32 -9.25 -14.29 -11.04
N VAL A 33 -10.21 -13.59 -11.66
CA VAL A 33 -10.02 -12.18 -12.05
C VAL A 33 -10.76 -11.23 -11.10
N GLY A 34 -11.95 -11.62 -10.63
CA GLY A 34 -12.81 -10.77 -9.82
C GLY A 34 -12.24 -10.51 -8.42
N VAL A 35 -11.64 -11.51 -7.77
CA VAL A 35 -11.04 -11.35 -6.44
C VAL A 35 -9.78 -10.46 -6.48
N PRO A 36 -8.77 -10.68 -7.34
CA PRO A 36 -7.64 -9.77 -7.41
C PRO A 36 -8.02 -8.39 -7.93
N LEU A 37 -9.03 -8.26 -8.80
CA LEU A 37 -9.55 -6.95 -9.20
C LEU A 37 -10.24 -6.24 -8.03
N LEU A 38 -11.02 -6.94 -7.20
CA LEU A 38 -11.63 -6.37 -5.99
C LEU A 38 -10.59 -5.98 -4.95
N VAL A 39 -9.57 -6.82 -4.72
CA VAL A 39 -8.45 -6.51 -3.83
C VAL A 39 -7.66 -5.33 -4.38
N TYR A 40 -7.43 -5.27 -5.70
CA TYR A 40 -6.79 -4.14 -6.36
C TYR A 40 -7.63 -2.88 -6.22
N LEU A 41 -8.94 -2.90 -6.46
CA LEU A 41 -9.80 -1.73 -6.29
C LEU A 41 -9.91 -1.28 -4.83
N PHE A 42 -9.77 -2.20 -3.86
CA PHE A 42 -9.76 -1.89 -2.44
C PHE A 42 -8.41 -1.31 -1.95
N LEU A 43 -7.28 -1.78 -2.51
CA LEU A 43 -5.94 -1.29 -2.19
C LEU A 43 -5.46 -0.16 -3.10
N ALA A 44 -6.10 0.04 -4.25
CA ALA A 44 -5.73 1.07 -5.21
C ALA A 44 -5.96 2.43 -4.54
N PRO A 45 -4.96 3.33 -4.57
CA PRO A 45 -5.19 4.69 -4.15
C PRO A 45 -6.26 5.25 -5.08
N ALA A 46 -7.45 5.54 -4.53
CA ALA A 46 -8.49 6.25 -5.27
C ALA A 46 -7.85 7.52 -5.83
N GLN A 47 -7.74 7.62 -7.15
CA GLN A 47 -7.22 8.79 -7.86
C GLN A 47 -8.22 9.95 -7.88
N ASN A 48 -9.11 9.98 -6.90
CA ASN A 48 -10.01 11.10 -6.66
C ASN A 48 -9.18 12.24 -6.05
N GLU A 49 -8.41 12.89 -6.90
CA GLU A 49 -7.91 14.24 -6.66
C GLU A 49 -9.07 15.23 -6.88
N GLN A 50 -10.19 15.08 -6.16
CA GLN A 50 -10.95 16.27 -5.81
C GLN A 50 -9.95 17.18 -5.12
N ALA A 51 -9.82 18.42 -5.60
CA ALA A 51 -8.85 19.42 -5.18
C ALA A 51 -8.90 19.66 -3.67
N ALA A 52 -8.30 18.75 -2.90
CA ALA A 52 -7.99 18.95 -1.51
C ALA A 52 -6.91 20.03 -1.47
N ASP A 53 -7.16 21.07 -0.69
CA ASP A 53 -6.19 22.13 -0.52
C ASP A 53 -4.87 21.54 0.02
N VAL A 54 -3.76 22.07 -0.49
CA VAL A 54 -2.42 21.56 -0.15
C VAL A 54 -1.71 22.62 0.64
N GLU A 55 -1.60 22.37 1.94
CA GLU A 55 -0.90 23.26 2.85
C GLU A 55 0.55 22.80 3.00
N THR A 56 1.49 23.69 2.71
CA THR A 56 2.91 23.41 2.87
C THR A 56 3.46 24.13 4.09
N TYR A 57 4.15 23.37 4.95
CA TYR A 57 4.78 23.87 6.15
C TYR A 57 6.28 23.59 6.10
N SER A 58 7.08 24.60 6.43
CA SER A 58 8.54 24.46 6.45
C SER A 58 9.17 25.18 7.63
N THR A 59 10.33 24.69 8.06
CA THR A 59 11.20 25.32 9.06
C THR A 59 12.51 25.77 8.40
N VAL A 60 13.09 26.85 8.92
CA VAL A 60 14.44 27.30 8.54
C VAL A 60 15.51 26.63 9.41
N SER A 61 16.79 27.00 9.21
CA SER A 61 17.89 26.47 10.03
C SER A 61 17.72 26.88 11.49
N ALA A 62 17.98 25.95 12.41
CA ALA A 62 17.82 26.11 13.87
C ALA A 62 16.37 26.41 14.35
N GLU A 63 15.35 26.18 13.52
CA GLU A 63 13.94 26.30 13.90
C GLU A 63 13.30 24.92 14.03
N GLN A 64 12.66 24.66 15.18
CA GLN A 64 11.76 23.52 15.37
C GLN A 64 10.33 24.04 15.49
N ARG A 65 9.37 23.32 14.90
CA ARG A 65 7.96 23.74 14.90
C ARG A 65 7.02 22.58 15.16
N ALA A 66 6.14 22.74 16.15
CA ALA A 66 4.99 21.84 16.35
C ALA A 66 3.77 22.38 15.61
N LEU A 67 3.13 21.53 14.82
CA LEU A 67 1.93 21.81 14.05
C LEU A 67 0.83 20.87 14.52
N ARG A 68 -0.28 21.43 15.00
CA ARG A 68 -1.48 20.65 15.31
C ARG A 68 -2.41 20.69 14.11
N LEU A 69 -2.77 19.52 13.60
CA LEU A 69 -3.62 19.34 12.43
C LEU A 69 -5.09 19.25 12.84
N ASP A 70 -5.99 19.46 11.88
CA ASP A 70 -7.44 19.51 12.10
C ASP A 70 -8.05 18.21 12.64
N ASP A 71 -7.38 17.07 12.42
CA ASP A 71 -7.78 15.77 12.95
C ASP A 71 -7.29 15.51 14.38
N GLY A 72 -6.57 16.47 14.98
CA GLY A 72 -5.97 16.35 16.31
C GLY A 72 -4.59 15.69 16.33
N SER A 73 -4.09 15.26 15.17
CA SER A 73 -2.71 14.79 15.00
C SER A 73 -1.71 15.95 15.18
N GLU A 74 -0.46 15.64 15.51
CA GLU A 74 0.62 16.61 15.65
C GLU A 74 1.82 16.22 14.78
N LEU A 75 2.38 17.21 14.08
CA LEU A 75 3.66 17.10 13.37
C LEU A 75 4.69 17.98 14.07
N ARG A 76 5.83 17.40 14.44
CA ARG A 76 6.95 18.15 15.02
C ARG A 76 8.09 18.16 14.00
N LEU A 77 8.20 19.28 13.30
CA LEU A 77 9.23 19.52 12.29
C LEU A 77 10.54 19.92 12.98
N GLN A 78 11.62 19.23 12.63
CA GLN A 78 12.98 19.61 13.00
C GLN A 78 13.49 20.77 12.14
N GLU A 79 14.71 21.26 12.35
CA GLU A 79 15.28 22.26 11.45
C GLU A 79 15.32 21.80 9.99
N ASN A 80 15.29 22.76 9.07
CA ASN A 80 15.42 22.50 7.63
C ASN A 80 14.43 21.45 7.07
N SER A 81 13.24 21.38 7.65
CA SER A 81 12.22 20.40 7.28
C SER A 81 11.12 21.04 6.46
N SER A 82 10.46 20.24 5.62
CA SER A 82 9.29 20.69 4.85
C SER A 82 8.31 19.55 4.65
N VAL A 83 7.03 19.82 4.88
CA VAL A 83 5.93 18.87 4.68
C VAL A 83 4.82 19.50 3.85
N ALA A 84 4.18 18.68 3.02
CA ALA A 84 2.92 19.02 2.36
C ALA A 84 1.79 18.20 3.00
N VAL A 85 0.77 18.88 3.51
CA VAL A 85 -0.42 18.28 4.12
C VAL A 85 -1.56 18.39 3.11
N ARG A 86 -2.27 17.28 2.90
CA ARG A 86 -3.44 17.20 2.04
C ARG A 86 -4.47 16.29 2.67
N TYR A 87 -5.51 16.89 3.24
CA TYR A 87 -6.62 16.16 3.84
C TYR A 87 -7.82 16.20 2.89
N SER A 88 -8.46 15.05 2.69
CA SER A 88 -9.71 14.94 1.96
C SER A 88 -10.80 14.31 2.83
N ALA A 89 -11.98 14.12 2.25
CA ALA A 89 -13.06 13.39 2.90
C ALA A 89 -12.70 11.89 3.11
N GLU A 90 -11.86 11.32 2.25
CA GLU A 90 -11.53 9.90 2.24
C GLU A 90 -10.23 9.57 2.97
N GLN A 91 -9.26 10.49 3.07
CA GLN A 91 -7.94 10.19 3.62
C GLN A 91 -7.22 11.42 4.17
N ARG A 92 -6.28 11.18 5.07
CA ARG A 92 -5.34 12.17 5.62
C ARG A 92 -3.97 11.88 5.04
N ARG A 93 -3.40 12.77 4.21
CA ARG A 93 -2.07 12.55 3.61
C ARG A 93 -1.10 13.63 4.04
N VAL A 94 0.10 13.22 4.44
CA VAL A 94 1.23 14.13 4.70
C VAL A 94 2.47 13.61 3.97
N GLN A 95 3.09 14.46 3.18
CA GLN A 95 4.32 14.15 2.47
C GLN A 95 5.48 14.90 3.10
N LEU A 96 6.52 14.19 3.54
CA LEU A 96 7.81 14.76 3.88
C LEU A 96 8.55 15.09 2.58
N LEU A 97 8.83 16.38 2.37
CA LEU A 97 9.52 16.89 1.19
C LEU A 97 11.03 17.01 1.43
N ARG A 98 11.46 17.22 2.67
CA ARG A 98 12.86 17.17 3.14
C ARG A 98 12.92 17.23 4.67
N GLY A 99 14.06 16.82 5.23
CA GLY A 99 14.38 17.01 6.65
C GLY A 99 13.83 15.88 7.52
N GLU A 100 13.40 16.20 8.72
CA GLU A 100 12.94 15.24 9.72
C GLU A 100 11.67 15.71 10.41
N VAL A 101 10.72 14.79 10.57
CA VAL A 101 9.44 15.06 11.21
C VAL A 101 9.06 13.90 12.11
N LEU A 102 8.66 14.24 13.34
CA LEU A 102 7.97 13.33 14.24
C LEU A 102 6.46 13.48 14.04
N PHE A 103 5.81 12.37 13.71
CA PHE A 103 4.38 12.22 13.53
C PHE A 103 3.76 11.64 14.81
N ILE A 104 2.74 12.30 15.36
CA ILE A 104 1.92 11.82 16.47
C ILE A 104 0.48 11.78 15.97
N ILE A 105 0.01 10.58 15.60
CA ILE A 105 -1.23 10.42 14.83
C ILE A 105 -2.41 10.13 15.74
N ALA A 106 -3.44 10.97 15.65
CA ALA A 106 -4.71 10.74 16.33
C ALA A 106 -5.52 9.64 15.61
N PRO A 107 -6.24 8.80 16.39
CA PRO A 107 -7.09 7.75 15.83
C PRO A 107 -8.25 8.35 15.03
N ASP A 108 -8.42 7.89 13.79
CA ASP A 108 -9.61 8.15 12.96
C ASP A 108 -9.81 6.93 12.04
N ASN A 109 -10.83 6.13 12.34
CA ASN A 109 -11.14 4.90 11.61
C ASN A 109 -11.84 5.18 10.26
N ALA A 110 -12.38 6.39 10.06
CA ALA A 110 -13.07 6.75 8.83
C ALA A 110 -12.07 7.18 7.75
N ARG A 111 -11.01 7.89 8.14
CA ARG A 111 -10.00 8.41 7.22
C ARG A 111 -8.61 7.88 7.57
N PRO A 112 -8.02 6.96 6.80
CA PRO A 112 -6.67 6.50 7.05
C PRO A 112 -5.63 7.62 6.97
N PHE A 113 -4.61 7.53 7.81
CA PHE A 113 -3.45 8.42 7.74
C PHE A 113 -2.35 7.82 6.88
N TRP A 114 -1.90 8.59 5.90
CA TRP A 114 -0.82 8.26 4.99
C TRP A 114 0.33 9.24 5.15
N ALA A 115 1.51 8.74 5.49
CA ALA A 115 2.75 9.50 5.38
C ALA A 115 3.57 9.04 4.17
N GLN A 116 4.30 9.95 3.53
CA GLN A 116 5.16 9.61 2.40
C GLN A 116 6.49 10.35 2.45
N ALA A 117 7.59 9.64 2.15
CA ALA A 117 8.91 10.23 1.91
C ALA A 117 9.55 9.53 0.70
N GLY A 118 9.78 10.27 -0.37
CA GLY A 118 10.22 9.68 -1.64
C GLY A 118 9.26 8.58 -2.12
N THR A 119 9.80 7.36 -2.30
CA THR A 119 9.04 6.16 -2.70
C THR A 119 8.44 5.38 -1.53
N LEU A 120 8.85 5.69 -0.29
CA LEU A 120 8.33 5.06 0.92
C LEU A 120 6.94 5.61 1.24
N ARG A 121 5.94 4.74 1.24
CA ARG A 121 4.56 5.06 1.64
C ARG A 121 4.22 4.36 2.94
N LEU A 122 3.69 5.10 3.89
CA LEU A 122 3.39 4.64 5.22
C LEU A 122 1.90 4.79 5.49
N ARG A 123 1.30 3.78 6.11
CA ARG A 123 -0.05 3.86 6.65
C ARG A 123 0.00 3.69 8.16
N ALA A 124 -0.61 4.63 8.86
CA ALA A 124 -0.77 4.66 10.29
C ALA A 124 -2.25 4.87 10.65
N ASP A 125 -2.68 4.31 11.78
CA ASP A 125 -4.02 4.53 12.32
C ASP A 125 -3.92 5.33 13.63
N ALA A 126 -3.26 4.76 14.66
CA ALA A 126 -2.83 5.46 15.87
C ALA A 126 -1.38 5.05 16.20
N SER A 127 -0.45 5.98 16.08
CA SER A 127 0.99 5.68 16.20
C SER A 127 1.80 6.96 16.43
N ALA A 128 2.98 6.81 17.00
CA ALA A 128 4.03 7.81 16.97
C ALA A 128 5.23 7.26 16.19
N PHE A 129 5.72 8.01 15.19
CA PHE A 129 6.89 7.60 14.41
C PHE A 129 7.67 8.80 13.88
N ALA A 130 8.98 8.65 13.76
CA ALA A 130 9.87 9.62 13.14
C ALA A 130 10.15 9.22 11.68
N LEU A 131 10.13 10.20 10.79
CA LEU A 131 10.48 10.03 9.39
C LEU A 131 11.54 11.07 9.02
N GLN A 132 12.65 10.59 8.49
CA GLN A 132 13.78 11.41 8.07
C GLN A 132 14.04 11.18 6.58
N MET A 133 14.29 12.26 5.83
CA MET A 133 14.65 12.21 4.42
C MET A 133 15.73 13.25 4.11
N GLY A 134 16.90 12.75 3.72
CA GLY A 134 18.10 13.55 3.42
C GLY A 134 19.25 12.65 2.99
N GLU A 135 20.33 13.22 2.44
CA GLU A 135 21.56 12.48 2.11
C GLU A 135 21.35 11.21 1.24
N GLY A 136 20.31 11.19 0.41
CA GLY A 136 19.99 10.04 -0.44
C GLY A 136 19.36 8.85 0.30
N VAL A 137 18.91 9.03 1.54
CA VAL A 137 18.27 7.99 2.35
C VAL A 137 16.93 8.47 2.93
N VAL A 138 16.07 7.50 3.22
CA VAL A 138 14.84 7.67 4.02
C VAL A 138 14.91 6.71 5.18
N ALA A 139 14.76 7.23 6.40
CA ALA A 139 14.70 6.42 7.61
C ALA A 139 13.35 6.58 8.29
N LEU A 140 12.75 5.45 8.69
CA LEU A 140 11.54 5.37 9.50
C LEU A 140 11.88 4.70 10.83
N GLU A 141 11.46 5.31 11.93
CA GLU A 141 11.55 4.75 13.27
C GLU A 141 10.17 4.83 13.95
N VAL A 142 9.66 3.69 14.41
CA VAL A 142 8.36 3.62 15.09
C VAL A 142 8.57 3.70 16.60
N LEU A 143 7.96 4.70 17.22
CA LEU A 143 8.07 4.97 18.65
C LEU A 143 6.93 4.30 19.42
N GLU A 144 5.71 4.39 18.88
CA GLU A 144 4.51 3.79 19.47
C GLU A 144 3.58 3.23 18.40
N GLY A 145 2.88 2.14 18.73
CA GLY A 145 1.93 1.49 17.84
C GLY A 145 2.61 0.69 16.73
N SER A 146 2.02 0.73 15.54
CA SER A 146 2.54 0.04 14.36
C SER A 146 2.29 0.85 13.09
N VAL A 147 3.23 0.78 12.15
CA VAL A 147 3.18 1.46 10.86
C VAL A 147 3.34 0.43 9.74
N ARG A 148 2.42 0.43 8.77
CA ARG A 148 2.57 -0.35 7.54
C ARG A 148 3.38 0.45 6.54
N ALA A 149 4.58 -0.01 6.22
CA ALA A 149 5.49 0.57 5.26
C ALA A 149 5.43 -0.17 3.91
N GLN A 150 5.35 0.57 2.81
CA GLN A 150 5.38 0.06 1.45
C GLN A 150 6.55 0.71 0.69
N SER A 151 7.43 -0.13 0.16
CA SER A 151 8.58 0.28 -0.68
C SER A 151 8.99 -0.85 -1.62
N GLY A 152 9.49 -0.51 -2.83
CA GLY A 152 10.05 -1.50 -3.76
C GLY A 152 9.11 -2.64 -4.16
N GLY A 153 7.79 -2.43 -4.09
CA GLY A 153 6.77 -3.46 -4.35
C GLY A 153 6.43 -4.37 -3.16
N GLY A 154 7.18 -4.28 -2.05
CA GLY A 154 6.93 -4.98 -0.80
C GLY A 154 6.11 -4.16 0.19
N VAL A 155 5.44 -4.85 1.12
CA VAL A 155 4.77 -4.27 2.27
C VAL A 155 5.31 -4.94 3.54
N GLN A 156 5.72 -4.14 4.51
CA GLN A 156 6.18 -4.59 5.82
C GLN A 156 5.41 -3.83 6.91
N THR A 157 5.14 -4.48 8.04
CA THR A 157 4.65 -3.78 9.23
C THR A 157 5.81 -3.60 10.20
N LEU A 158 6.01 -2.38 10.66
CA LEU A 158 6.95 -2.03 11.72
C LEU A 158 6.17 -1.75 13.01
N ASN A 159 6.67 -2.24 14.12
CA ASN A 159 6.15 -2.07 15.47
C ASN A 159 7.04 -1.11 16.26
N ALA A 160 6.55 -0.64 17.40
CA ALA A 160 7.33 0.18 18.32
C ALA A 160 8.72 -0.43 18.61
N GLY A 161 9.75 0.40 18.48
CA GLY A 161 11.16 0.01 18.61
C GLY A 161 11.82 -0.49 17.32
N GLU A 162 11.07 -0.67 16.23
CA GLU A 162 11.62 -1.08 14.94
C GLU A 162 11.99 0.13 14.07
N ARG A 163 13.08 -0.02 13.30
CA ARG A 163 13.61 0.99 12.38
C ARG A 163 13.92 0.35 11.03
N VAL A 164 13.68 1.10 9.96
CA VAL A 164 14.12 0.74 8.60
C VAL A 164 14.74 1.95 7.93
N GLU A 165 15.75 1.69 7.09
CA GLU A 165 16.40 2.68 6.27
C GLU A 165 16.42 2.21 4.82
N LEU A 166 16.13 3.12 3.90
CA LEU A 166 15.99 2.85 2.47
C LEU A 166 16.79 3.88 1.70
N ALA A 167 17.55 3.42 0.70
CA ALA A 167 18.19 4.31 -0.25
C ALA A 167 17.14 4.93 -1.18
N LEU A 168 17.24 6.24 -1.43
CA LEU A 168 16.50 6.92 -2.48
C LEU A 168 17.09 6.51 -3.83
N SER A 169 16.33 5.77 -4.62
CA SER A 169 16.68 5.48 -6.01
C SER A 169 16.70 6.79 -6.81
N ARG A 170 17.84 7.11 -7.42
CA ARG A 170 18.04 8.27 -8.30
C ARG A 170 17.27 8.14 -9.61
#